data_AF-A0A673ME82-F1
#
_entry.id   AF-A0A673ME82-F1
#
_cell.length_a   1.000
_cell.length_b   1.000
_cell.length_c   1.000
_cell.angle_alpha   90.00
_cell.angle_beta   90.00
_cell.angle_gamma   90.00
#
_symmetry.space_group_name_H-M   'P 1'
#
loop_
_entity.id
_entity.type
_entity.pdbx_description
1 polymer ?
#
loop_
_entity_poly.entity_id
_entity_poly.type
_entity_poly.pdbx_seq_one_letter_code
_entity_poly.pdbx_strand_id
1 'polypeptide(L)'
;VLQSSKSVLRELDLSNNDLQDSGVKLLSDGLKSPNCQLRILRLSGCMVTEEGCGYVSSALSSNPSNLRELDLSYNHPGDSGVKLLSEKLEDPNCSLDKLNVDHGGEIRITRGPRKWVCFLSLDPKTANTQLILSEENRKATCVENIQTYPDHPERFDHWYQVLCRESVCGRCYWELEWSGDGVDISCVFGYNEQSWRISCSPCSYSFIHNDIWTRLTVKSISSRIGVFVDHSAGTLSFYSVSDTMSLIHTVQTTFTQTLYPGFRVFTGSSVKLC
;
A
#
# COMPACT_ATOMS: atom_id res chain seq x y z
N VAL A 1 14.11 -16.39 17.96
CA VAL A 1 14.38 -17.40 16.92
C VAL A 1 15.86 -17.45 16.56
N LEU A 2 16.44 -16.37 16.02
CA LEU A 2 17.84 -16.33 15.54
C LEU A 2 18.90 -16.71 16.61
N GLN A 3 18.64 -16.42 17.88
CA GLN A 3 19.55 -16.74 18.99
C GLN A 3 19.42 -18.19 19.51
N SER A 4 18.39 -18.92 19.09
CA SER A 4 18.16 -20.28 19.57
C SER A 4 19.17 -21.24 18.96
N SER A 5 19.82 -22.05 19.80
CA SER A 5 20.74 -23.12 19.36
C SER A 5 20.05 -24.21 18.53
N LYS A 6 18.71 -24.25 18.53
CA LYS A 6 17.91 -25.17 17.71
C LYS A 6 17.45 -24.55 16.39
N SER A 7 17.76 -23.28 16.13
CA SER A 7 17.32 -22.60 14.92
C SER A 7 18.06 -23.13 13.70
N VAL A 8 17.30 -23.60 12.72
CA VAL A 8 17.79 -24.02 11.40
C VAL A 8 17.41 -23.03 10.30
N LEU A 9 16.92 -21.85 10.68
CA LEU A 9 16.45 -20.83 9.73
C LEU A 9 17.60 -20.36 8.84
N ARG A 10 17.46 -20.57 7.53
CA ARG A 10 18.44 -20.17 6.51
C ARG A 10 18.05 -18.91 5.76
N GLU A 11 16.76 -18.65 5.66
CA GLU A 11 16.20 -17.55 4.90
C GLU A 11 15.11 -16.86 5.72
N LEU A 12 15.18 -15.54 5.75
CA LEU A 12 14.22 -14.69 6.43
C LEU A 12 13.89 -13.53 5.51
N ASP A 13 12.68 -13.53 4.98
CA ASP A 13 12.13 -12.42 4.23
C ASP A 13 11.16 -11.65 5.13
N LEU A 14 11.55 -10.43 5.47
CA LEU A 14 10.74 -9.49 6.23
C LEU A 14 10.44 -8.24 5.40
N SER A 15 10.66 -8.30 4.08
CA SER A 15 10.43 -7.19 3.19
C SER A 15 9.02 -6.63 3.37
N ASN A 16 8.89 -5.32 3.23
CA ASN A 16 7.64 -4.56 3.23
C ASN A 16 6.95 -4.41 4.58
N ASN A 17 7.68 -4.66 5.67
CA ASN A 17 7.20 -4.42 7.04
C ASN A 17 7.84 -3.15 7.61
N ASP A 18 7.12 -2.37 8.42
CA ASP A 18 7.64 -1.10 8.98
C ASP A 18 8.57 -1.34 10.19
N LEU A 19 9.61 -2.18 10.02
CA LEU A 19 10.56 -2.57 11.06
C LEU A 19 11.31 -1.37 11.64
N GLN A 20 11.70 -0.43 10.78
CA GLN A 20 12.54 0.71 11.12
C GLN A 20 13.89 0.28 11.72
N ASP A 21 14.74 1.25 12.08
CA ASP A 21 16.07 0.96 12.61
C ASP A 21 16.03 0.19 13.94
N SER A 22 14.98 0.39 14.75
CA SER A 22 14.79 -0.33 16.01
C SER A 22 14.51 -1.82 15.79
N GLY A 23 13.69 -2.19 14.80
CA GLY A 23 13.47 -3.58 14.41
C GLY A 23 14.74 -4.22 13.83
N VAL A 24 15.47 -3.46 13.00
CA VAL A 24 16.76 -3.89 12.42
C VAL A 24 17.83 -4.09 13.50
N LYS A 25 17.84 -3.27 14.55
CA LYS A 25 18.73 -3.43 15.70
C LYS A 25 18.50 -4.77 16.39
N LEU A 26 17.24 -5.11 16.70
CA LEU A 26 16.89 -6.39 17.33
C LEU A 26 17.26 -7.58 16.44
N LEU A 27 17.04 -7.47 15.12
CA LEU A 27 17.47 -8.49 14.17
C LEU A 27 19.00 -8.63 14.16
N SER A 28 19.72 -7.51 14.14
CA SER A 28 21.19 -7.47 14.13
C SER A 28 21.79 -8.10 15.39
N ASP A 29 21.17 -7.88 16.56
CA ASP A 29 21.55 -8.56 17.81
C ASP A 29 21.31 -10.08 17.75
N GLY A 30 20.30 -10.52 16.99
CA GLY A 30 20.07 -11.93 16.68
C GLY A 30 21.13 -12.50 15.72
N LEU A 31 21.50 -11.74 14.69
CA LEU A 31 22.51 -12.14 13.69
C LEU A 31 23.90 -12.35 14.29
N LYS A 32 24.25 -11.57 15.32
CA LYS A 32 25.51 -11.69 16.06
C LYS A 32 25.62 -12.97 16.89
N SER A 33 24.53 -13.72 17.05
CA SER A 33 24.56 -14.96 17.80
C SER A 33 25.41 -16.01 17.07
N PRO A 34 26.33 -16.72 17.75
CA PRO A 34 27.10 -17.79 17.12
C PRO A 34 26.22 -18.96 16.66
N ASN A 35 24.98 -19.04 17.17
CA ASN A 35 23.99 -20.03 16.76
C ASN A 35 23.20 -19.61 15.50
N CYS A 36 23.36 -18.37 15.02
CA CYS A 36 22.58 -17.88 13.88
C CYS A 36 23.07 -18.54 12.59
N GLN A 37 22.17 -19.28 11.95
CA GLN A 37 22.45 -20.01 10.70
C GLN A 37 21.94 -19.32 9.44
N LEU A 38 21.41 -18.10 9.59
CA LEU A 38 20.76 -17.33 8.54
C LEU A 38 21.77 -16.97 7.46
N ARG A 39 21.41 -17.28 6.20
CA ARG A 39 22.22 -16.99 5.00
C ARG A 39 21.59 -15.90 4.15
N ILE A 40 20.27 -15.80 4.13
CA ILE A 40 19.55 -14.84 3.30
C ILE A 40 18.66 -14.00 4.21
N LEU A 41 18.83 -12.68 4.15
CA LEU A 41 18.00 -11.72 4.85
C LEU A 41 17.48 -10.68 3.86
N ARG A 42 16.16 -10.60 3.72
CA ARG A 42 15.51 -9.55 2.92
C ARG A 42 14.73 -8.62 3.83
N LEU A 43 15.07 -7.35 3.73
CA LEU A 43 14.52 -6.22 4.47
C LEU A 43 14.09 -5.14 3.48
N SER A 44 13.72 -5.52 2.26
CA SER A 44 13.36 -4.55 1.23
C SER A 44 12.13 -3.75 1.66
N GLY A 45 12.13 -2.42 1.58
CA GLY A 45 10.93 -1.62 1.92
C GLY A 45 10.58 -1.62 3.41
N CYS A 46 11.58 -1.70 4.29
CA CYS A 46 11.42 -1.82 5.74
C CYS A 46 11.69 -0.54 6.54
N MET A 47 11.81 0.60 5.86
CA MET A 47 12.11 1.91 6.46
C MET A 47 13.46 1.96 7.19
N VAL A 48 14.45 1.25 6.68
CA VAL A 48 15.82 1.24 7.22
C VAL A 48 16.54 2.51 6.80
N THR A 49 17.17 3.20 7.74
CA THR A 49 17.98 4.40 7.49
C THR A 49 19.48 4.11 7.56
N GLU A 50 20.31 5.15 7.48
CA GLU A 50 21.75 5.09 7.78
C GLU A 50 22.04 4.41 9.14
N GLU A 51 21.23 4.70 10.17
CA GLU A 51 21.41 4.10 11.51
C GLU A 51 21.22 2.58 11.48
N GLY A 52 20.16 2.11 10.81
CA GLY A 52 19.88 0.71 10.60
C GLY A 52 21.00 -0.01 9.84
N CYS A 53 21.58 0.64 8.83
CA CYS A 53 22.75 0.11 8.11
C CYS A 53 23.96 -0.07 9.05
N GLY A 54 24.14 0.84 10.01
CA GLY A 54 25.14 0.70 11.08
C GLY A 54 24.96 -0.57 11.92
N TYR A 55 23.73 -0.87 12.33
CA TYR A 55 23.44 -2.10 13.07
C TYR A 55 23.74 -3.36 12.27
N VAL A 56 23.35 -3.39 10.99
CA VAL A 56 23.61 -4.52 10.09
C VAL A 56 25.11 -4.69 9.82
N SER A 57 25.84 -3.62 9.54
CA SER A 57 27.30 -3.66 9.35
C SER A 57 28.03 -4.19 10.59
N SER A 58 27.57 -3.79 11.78
CA SER A 58 28.07 -4.34 13.05
C SER A 58 27.80 -5.84 13.18
N ALA A 59 26.66 -6.33 12.73
CA ALA A 59 26.34 -7.76 12.72
C ALA A 59 27.19 -8.54 11.69
N LEU A 60 27.41 -7.99 10.50
CA LEU A 60 28.28 -8.58 9.47
C LEU A 60 29.74 -8.69 9.92
N SER A 61 30.17 -7.84 10.85
CA SER A 61 31.51 -7.87 11.46
C SER A 61 31.65 -8.91 12.58
N SER A 62 30.56 -9.57 12.99
CA SER A 62 30.63 -10.64 13.98
C SER A 62 31.28 -11.90 13.41
N ASN A 63 31.99 -12.64 14.25
CA ASN A 63 32.64 -13.89 13.86
C ASN A 63 32.10 -15.04 14.75
N PRO A 64 31.36 -16.02 14.20
CA PRO A 64 31.05 -16.19 12.77
C PRO A 64 29.85 -15.35 12.30
N SER A 65 29.95 -14.77 11.10
CA SER A 65 28.79 -14.28 10.33
C SER A 65 28.47 -15.29 9.24
N ASN A 66 27.23 -15.75 9.18
CA ASN A 66 26.77 -16.74 8.19
C ASN A 66 26.01 -16.11 7.00
N LEU A 67 25.79 -14.79 7.02
CA LEU A 67 24.94 -14.12 6.04
C LEU A 67 25.65 -14.01 4.68
N ARG A 68 24.99 -14.51 3.63
CA ARG A 68 25.48 -14.58 2.25
C ARG A 68 24.75 -13.59 1.33
N GLU A 69 23.47 -13.33 1.58
CA GLU A 69 22.68 -12.38 0.81
C GLU A 69 21.93 -11.42 1.74
N LEU A 70 22.07 -10.12 1.46
CA LEU A 70 21.37 -9.05 2.16
C LEU A 70 20.67 -8.16 1.13
N ASP A 71 19.35 -8.08 1.23
CA ASP A 71 18.55 -7.16 0.44
C ASP A 71 17.97 -6.05 1.33
N LEU A 72 18.50 -4.85 1.17
CA LEU A 72 18.07 -3.60 1.78
C LEU A 72 17.49 -2.63 0.73
N SER A 73 17.13 -3.12 -0.45
CA SER A 73 16.51 -2.29 -1.47
C SER A 73 15.22 -1.62 -0.97
N TYR A 74 14.75 -0.58 -1.64
CA TYR A 74 13.51 0.11 -1.29
C TYR A 74 13.52 0.73 0.13
N ASN A 75 14.69 0.94 0.74
CA ASN A 75 14.88 1.64 2.03
C ASN A 75 15.51 3.03 1.83
N HIS A 76 16.11 3.63 2.87
CA HIS A 76 16.85 4.88 2.77
C HIS A 76 18.21 4.79 3.48
N PRO A 77 19.11 3.93 2.98
CA PRO A 77 20.42 3.71 3.60
C PRO A 77 21.33 4.93 3.57
N GLY A 78 21.00 5.98 2.79
CA GLY A 78 21.82 7.17 2.60
C GLY A 78 23.20 6.87 2.00
N ASP A 79 23.94 7.91 1.62
CA ASP A 79 25.29 7.72 1.06
C ASP A 79 26.23 7.07 2.09
N SER A 80 26.06 7.42 3.36
CA SER A 80 26.91 6.93 4.44
C SER A 80 26.66 5.44 4.73
N GLY A 81 25.40 4.99 4.78
CA GLY A 81 25.06 3.59 4.99
C GLY A 81 25.38 2.71 3.79
N VAL A 82 25.19 3.21 2.56
CA VAL A 82 25.63 2.53 1.33
C VAL A 82 27.13 2.32 1.36
N LYS A 83 27.90 3.38 1.65
CA LYS A 83 29.36 3.29 1.76
C LYS A 83 29.78 2.29 2.84
N LEU A 84 29.21 2.38 4.04
CA LEU A 84 29.52 1.51 5.17
C LEU A 84 29.30 0.02 4.85
N LEU A 85 28.20 -0.32 4.17
CA LEU A 85 27.90 -1.70 3.79
C LEU A 85 28.74 -2.17 2.60
N SER A 86 29.06 -1.28 1.67
CA SER A 86 29.90 -1.60 0.51
C SER A 86 31.35 -1.86 0.91
N GLU A 87 31.94 -1.02 1.78
CA GLU A 87 33.27 -1.25 2.36
C GLU A 87 33.35 -2.59 3.09
N LYS A 88 32.23 -3.08 3.65
CA LYS A 88 32.21 -4.37 4.33
C LYS A 88 32.38 -5.55 3.37
N LEU A 89 32.01 -5.42 2.09
CA LEU A 89 32.26 -6.45 1.08
C LEU A 89 33.75 -6.58 0.73
N GLU A 90 34.56 -5.57 1.04
CA GLU A 90 36.01 -5.59 0.82
C GLU A 90 36.78 -6.28 1.96
N ASP A 91 36.14 -6.51 3.12
CA ASP A 91 36.74 -7.23 4.25
C ASP A 91 36.90 -8.72 3.91
N PRO A 92 38.11 -9.30 3.97
CA PRO A 92 38.34 -10.72 3.70
C PRO A 92 37.56 -11.68 4.62
N ASN A 93 37.12 -11.20 5.79
CA ASN A 93 36.35 -11.96 6.76
C ASN A 93 34.83 -11.80 6.56
N CYS A 94 34.40 -10.99 5.58
CA CYS A 94 32.99 -10.86 5.24
C CYS A 94 32.51 -12.10 4.48
N SER A 95 31.39 -12.67 4.93
CA SER A 95 30.75 -13.80 4.26
C SER A 95 29.71 -13.38 3.23
N LEU A 96 29.42 -12.09 3.09
CA LEU A 96 28.36 -11.58 2.24
C LEU A 96 28.76 -11.64 0.76
N ASP A 97 28.01 -12.41 -0.03
CA ASP A 97 28.24 -12.60 -1.46
C ASP A 97 27.41 -11.60 -2.30
N LYS A 98 26.23 -11.22 -1.80
CA LYS A 98 25.31 -10.30 -2.48
C LYS A 98 24.76 -9.24 -1.54
N LEU A 99 24.82 -7.99 -1.97
CA LEU A 99 24.25 -6.84 -1.32
C LEU A 99 23.36 -6.08 -2.33
N ASN A 100 22.13 -5.79 -1.95
CA ASN A 100 21.27 -4.87 -2.68
C ASN A 100 20.88 -3.71 -1.77
N VAL A 101 21.19 -2.47 -2.18
CA VAL A 101 20.89 -1.23 -1.45
C VAL A 101 20.18 -0.21 -2.34
N ASP A 102 19.64 -0.63 -3.49
CA ASP A 102 18.91 0.25 -4.39
C ASP A 102 17.64 0.78 -3.71
N HIS A 103 17.64 2.05 -3.32
CA HIS A 103 16.58 2.66 -2.53
C HIS A 103 15.35 3.07 -3.36
N GLY A 104 15.50 3.25 -4.68
CA GLY A 104 14.45 3.79 -5.56
C GLY A 104 13.82 5.11 -5.08
N GLY A 105 14.60 5.95 -4.39
CA GLY A 105 14.25 7.33 -3.99
C GLY A 105 13.66 7.53 -2.58
N GLU A 106 13.56 8.79 -2.14
CA GLU A 106 13.09 9.20 -0.80
C GLU A 106 11.63 8.82 -0.50
N ILE A 107 10.80 8.63 -1.55
CA ILE A 107 9.36 8.34 -1.43
C ILE A 107 9.07 7.08 -0.58
N ARG A 108 10.07 6.20 -0.41
CA ARG A 108 9.95 4.94 0.34
C ARG A 108 10.17 5.05 1.85
N ILE A 109 10.47 6.24 2.37
CA ILE A 109 10.51 6.51 3.82
C ILE A 109 9.10 6.76 4.38
N THR A 110 8.08 6.84 3.53
CA THR A 110 6.73 7.13 3.98
C THR A 110 6.18 6.00 4.86
N ARG A 111 5.79 6.31 6.10
CA ARG A 111 5.18 5.34 7.02
C ARG A 111 3.85 4.81 6.48
N GLY A 112 3.58 3.53 6.70
CA GLY A 112 2.27 2.94 6.45
C GLY A 112 1.92 2.81 4.95
N PRO A 113 0.62 2.77 4.62
CA PRO A 113 0.12 2.49 3.27
C PRO A 113 0.64 3.41 2.17
N ARG A 114 1.01 4.66 2.49
CA ARG A 114 1.49 5.66 1.53
C ARG A 114 2.79 5.27 0.82
N LYS A 115 3.54 4.28 1.32
CA LYS A 115 4.68 3.70 0.57
C LYS A 115 4.25 2.95 -0.70
N TRP A 116 2.97 2.60 -0.80
CA TRP A 116 2.37 1.87 -1.91
C TRP A 116 1.54 2.74 -2.84
N VAL A 117 1.80 4.05 -2.90
CA VAL A 117 1.03 4.99 -3.74
C VAL A 117 1.02 4.53 -5.19
N CYS A 118 -0.18 4.39 -5.73
CA CYS A 118 -0.47 4.12 -7.13
C CYS A 118 -1.10 5.36 -7.77
N PHE A 119 -0.73 5.65 -9.01
CA PHE A 119 -1.40 6.67 -9.81
C PHE A 119 -2.52 6.03 -10.61
N LEU A 120 -3.74 6.50 -10.40
CA LEU A 120 -4.94 6.00 -11.05
C LEU A 120 -5.55 7.07 -11.95
N SER A 121 -6.30 6.64 -12.96
CA SER A 121 -7.07 7.49 -13.85
C SER A 121 -8.46 6.90 -14.09
N LEU A 122 -9.48 7.76 -14.16
CA LEU A 122 -10.86 7.36 -14.45
C LEU A 122 -10.97 6.91 -15.91
N ASP A 123 -11.78 5.89 -16.18
CA ASP A 123 -12.01 5.40 -17.53
C ASP A 123 -13.28 6.01 -18.17
N PRO A 124 -13.14 6.96 -19.12
CA PRO A 124 -14.23 7.45 -19.96
C PRO A 124 -15.10 6.39 -20.62
N LYS A 125 -14.61 5.17 -20.83
CA LYS A 125 -15.37 4.06 -21.43
C LYS A 125 -16.42 3.49 -20.48
N THR A 126 -16.18 3.60 -19.18
CA THR A 126 -17.08 3.07 -18.14
C THR A 126 -18.00 4.15 -17.59
N ALA A 127 -17.56 5.43 -17.63
CA ALA A 127 -18.27 6.54 -17.01
C ALA A 127 -19.72 6.69 -17.50
N ASN A 128 -20.65 6.73 -16.55
CA ASN A 128 -22.04 7.05 -16.84
C ASN A 128 -22.19 8.43 -17.51
N THR A 129 -23.20 8.58 -18.35
CA THR A 129 -23.43 9.80 -19.12
C THR A 129 -23.82 11.01 -18.26
N GLN A 130 -24.11 10.86 -16.97
CA GLN A 130 -24.32 11.99 -16.06
C GLN A 130 -23.08 12.36 -15.24
N LEU A 131 -21.92 11.77 -15.57
CA LEU A 131 -20.62 12.15 -15.02
C LEU A 131 -19.83 12.98 -16.02
N ILE A 132 -19.28 14.10 -15.59
CA ILE A 132 -18.24 14.82 -16.33
C ILE A 132 -16.88 14.40 -15.80
N LEU A 133 -16.05 13.83 -16.67
CA LEU A 133 -14.64 13.61 -16.38
C LEU A 133 -13.82 14.84 -16.73
N SER A 134 -13.00 15.30 -15.80
CA SER A 134 -12.12 16.48 -15.96
C SER A 134 -10.77 16.26 -15.29
N GLU A 135 -9.88 17.27 -15.36
CA GLU A 135 -8.53 17.22 -14.80
C GLU A 135 -7.74 15.98 -15.28
N GLU A 136 -7.68 15.79 -16.60
CA GLU A 136 -6.99 14.63 -17.22
C GLU A 136 -7.57 13.28 -16.74
N ASN A 137 -8.89 13.21 -16.58
CA ASN A 137 -9.61 12.06 -16.02
C ASN A 137 -9.24 11.73 -14.57
N ARG A 138 -8.80 12.70 -13.77
CA ARG A 138 -8.65 12.51 -12.32
C ARG A 138 -9.86 12.94 -11.51
N LYS A 139 -10.82 13.65 -12.10
CA LYS A 139 -12.02 14.12 -11.40
C LYS A 139 -13.29 13.72 -12.13
N ALA A 140 -14.26 13.19 -11.38
CA ALA A 140 -15.64 12.98 -11.83
C ALA A 140 -16.60 13.89 -11.05
N THR A 141 -17.46 14.60 -11.77
CA THR A 141 -18.52 15.43 -11.19
C THR A 141 -19.86 14.93 -11.71
N CYS A 142 -20.81 14.69 -10.81
CA CYS A 142 -22.18 14.33 -11.21
C CYS A 142 -22.97 15.59 -11.58
N VAL A 143 -23.59 15.59 -12.76
CA VAL A 143 -24.39 16.69 -13.28
C VAL A 143 -25.76 16.19 -13.73
N GLU A 144 -26.75 17.08 -13.75
CA GLU A 144 -28.12 16.72 -14.18
C GLU A 144 -28.17 16.44 -15.69
N ASN A 145 -27.40 17.18 -16.48
CA ASN A 145 -27.41 17.08 -17.94
C ASN A 145 -26.68 15.82 -18.43
N ILE A 146 -27.26 15.17 -19.43
CA ILE A 146 -26.64 14.01 -20.10
C ILE A 146 -25.47 14.50 -20.97
N GLN A 147 -24.30 13.94 -20.71
CA GLN A 147 -23.07 14.14 -21.44
C GLN A 147 -23.01 13.25 -22.68
N THR A 148 -22.33 13.74 -23.72
CA THR A 148 -22.12 12.98 -24.95
C THR A 148 -20.85 12.13 -24.82
N TYR A 149 -21.03 10.83 -24.58
CA TYR A 149 -19.95 9.84 -24.67
C TYR A 149 -20.22 8.87 -25.83
N PRO A 150 -19.19 8.33 -26.49
CA PRO A 150 -19.37 7.24 -27.44
C PRO A 150 -19.98 6.01 -26.76
N ASP A 151 -20.87 5.31 -27.45
CA ASP A 151 -21.41 4.05 -26.95
C ASP A 151 -20.29 3.04 -26.67
N HIS A 152 -20.37 2.36 -25.53
CA HIS A 152 -19.39 1.37 -25.11
C HIS A 152 -20.06 0.30 -24.23
N PRO A 153 -19.79 -1.00 -24.43
CA PRO A 153 -20.47 -2.08 -23.69
C PRO A 153 -20.20 -2.07 -22.18
N GLU A 154 -19.07 -1.48 -21.75
CA GLU A 154 -18.69 -1.38 -20.33
C GLU A 154 -19.24 -0.11 -19.66
N ARG A 155 -20.00 0.71 -20.37
CA ARG A 155 -20.53 1.97 -19.84
C ARG A 155 -21.65 1.70 -18.84
N PHE A 156 -21.57 2.31 -17.67
CA PHE A 156 -22.70 2.29 -16.73
C PHE A 156 -23.83 3.17 -17.25
N ASP A 157 -25.03 2.61 -17.32
CA ASP A 157 -26.25 3.23 -17.85
C ASP A 157 -27.23 3.61 -16.72
N HIS A 158 -27.35 2.78 -15.69
CA HIS A 158 -28.33 2.96 -14.61
C HIS A 158 -27.84 3.81 -13.43
N TRP A 159 -26.56 3.66 -13.05
CA TRP A 159 -26.00 4.32 -11.87
C TRP A 159 -24.87 5.26 -12.26
N TYR A 160 -24.71 6.34 -11.50
CA TYR A 160 -23.68 7.37 -11.71
C TYR A 160 -22.29 6.87 -11.31
N GLN A 161 -21.81 5.85 -12.02
CA GLN A 161 -20.61 5.10 -11.71
C GLN A 161 -19.53 5.31 -12.75
N VAL A 162 -18.28 5.14 -12.32
CA VAL A 162 -17.09 5.11 -13.16
C VAL A 162 -16.03 4.21 -12.51
N LEU A 163 -15.31 3.42 -13.31
CA LEU A 163 -14.13 2.65 -12.87
C LEU A 163 -12.85 3.39 -13.25
N CYS A 164 -11.77 3.10 -12.54
CA CYS A 164 -10.41 3.42 -12.97
C CYS A 164 -9.97 2.50 -14.11
N ARG A 165 -9.05 2.99 -14.95
CA ARG A 165 -8.43 2.20 -16.03
C ARG A 165 -7.50 1.14 -15.48
N GLU A 166 -6.74 1.51 -14.46
CA GLU A 166 -5.72 0.65 -13.85
C GLU A 166 -6.37 -0.30 -12.85
N SER A 167 -6.01 -1.58 -12.98
CA SER A 167 -6.31 -2.56 -11.94
C SER A 167 -5.37 -2.38 -10.74
N VAL A 168 -5.85 -2.68 -9.54
CA VAL A 168 -5.01 -2.76 -8.35
C VAL A 168 -4.59 -4.21 -8.09
N CYS A 169 -3.28 -4.45 -8.11
CA CYS A 169 -2.67 -5.74 -7.84
C CYS A 169 -1.52 -5.58 -6.82
N GLY A 170 -1.14 -6.68 -6.15
CA GLY A 170 -0.13 -6.62 -5.10
C GLY A 170 -0.55 -5.70 -3.95
N ARG A 171 0.36 -4.80 -3.53
CA ARG A 171 0.06 -3.74 -2.57
C ARG A 171 -0.15 -2.43 -3.30
N CYS A 172 -1.30 -1.81 -3.10
CA CYS A 172 -1.63 -0.55 -3.74
C CYS A 172 -2.38 0.36 -2.78
N TYR A 173 -1.99 1.62 -2.77
CA TYR A 173 -2.62 2.68 -2.00
C TYR A 173 -2.96 3.85 -2.92
N TRP A 174 -4.14 4.44 -2.75
CA TRP A 174 -4.49 5.70 -3.41
C TRP A 174 -5.32 6.56 -2.48
N GLU A 175 -5.25 7.87 -2.71
CA GLU A 175 -6.09 8.84 -2.02
C GLU A 175 -7.08 9.45 -3.01
N LEU A 176 -8.25 9.79 -2.50
CA LEU A 176 -9.26 10.56 -3.22
C LEU A 176 -9.86 11.59 -2.30
N GLU A 177 -10.37 12.67 -2.88
CA GLU A 177 -11.10 13.71 -2.19
C GLU A 177 -12.49 13.86 -2.82
N TRP A 178 -13.53 13.81 -1.97
CA TRP A 178 -14.91 13.94 -2.41
C TRP A 178 -15.59 15.17 -1.81
N SER A 179 -16.62 15.67 -2.49
CA SER A 179 -17.43 16.80 -2.02
C SER A 179 -18.89 16.61 -2.40
N GLY A 180 -19.79 17.30 -1.69
CA GLY A 180 -21.24 17.25 -1.93
C GLY A 180 -21.98 16.33 -0.97
N ASP A 181 -23.04 15.70 -1.46
CA ASP A 181 -24.01 14.94 -0.65
C ASP A 181 -23.61 13.48 -0.44
N GLY A 182 -22.73 12.94 -1.28
CA GLY A 182 -22.11 11.66 -1.01
C GLY A 182 -21.35 11.02 -2.17
N VAL A 183 -20.56 10.00 -1.81
CA VAL A 183 -19.80 9.16 -2.74
C VAL A 183 -19.82 7.73 -2.24
N ASP A 184 -19.89 6.77 -3.16
CA ASP A 184 -19.49 5.41 -2.87
C ASP A 184 -18.14 5.11 -3.49
N ILE A 185 -17.23 4.56 -2.68
CA ILE A 185 -15.88 4.17 -3.07
C ILE A 185 -15.81 2.65 -3.03
N SER A 186 -15.38 2.02 -4.12
CA SER A 186 -15.46 0.57 -4.27
C SER A 186 -14.24 -0.01 -4.97
N CYS A 187 -13.96 -1.28 -4.71
CA CYS A 187 -13.07 -2.11 -5.51
C CYS A 187 -13.94 -3.21 -6.13
N VAL A 188 -14.24 -3.06 -7.42
CA VAL A 188 -15.30 -3.79 -8.15
C VAL A 188 -16.71 -3.39 -7.73
N PHE A 189 -17.51 -2.98 -8.73
CA PHE A 189 -18.92 -2.70 -8.54
C PHE A 189 -19.78 -3.94 -8.80
N GLY A 190 -20.71 -4.19 -7.89
CA GLY A 190 -21.66 -5.28 -7.94
C GLY A 190 -22.38 -5.43 -6.59
N TYR A 191 -23.50 -6.13 -6.60
CA TYR A 191 -24.20 -6.56 -5.38
C TYR A 191 -23.86 -8.03 -5.12
N ASN A 192 -22.57 -8.32 -4.97
CA ASN A 192 -22.08 -9.69 -4.83
C ASN A 192 -20.93 -9.78 -3.82
N GLU A 193 -20.50 -11.00 -3.55
CA GLU A 193 -19.41 -11.34 -2.62
C GLU A 193 -18.02 -10.83 -3.06
N GLN A 194 -17.90 -10.27 -4.26
CA GLN A 194 -16.65 -9.71 -4.79
C GLN A 194 -16.69 -8.18 -4.87
N SER A 195 -17.69 -7.57 -4.26
CA SER A 195 -17.88 -6.12 -4.25
C SER A 195 -17.80 -5.62 -2.82
N TRP A 196 -16.86 -4.71 -2.60
CA TRP A 196 -16.68 -4.02 -1.31
C TRP A 196 -16.79 -2.54 -1.55
N ARG A 197 -17.58 -1.86 -0.73
CA ARG A 197 -17.89 -0.45 -0.90
C ARG A 197 -17.97 0.24 0.45
N ILE A 198 -17.37 1.41 0.54
CA ILE A 198 -17.71 2.37 1.59
C ILE A 198 -18.57 3.48 0.98
N SER A 199 -19.71 3.75 1.62
CA SER A 199 -20.60 4.85 1.28
C SER A 199 -20.38 5.98 2.29
N CYS A 200 -20.06 7.16 1.78
CA CYS A 200 -19.76 8.34 2.56
C CYS A 200 -20.78 9.44 2.23
N SER A 201 -21.35 10.03 3.28
CA SER A 201 -22.13 11.26 3.20
C SER A 201 -21.73 12.21 4.34
N PRO A 202 -22.14 13.49 4.33
CA PRO A 202 -21.75 14.45 5.37
C PRO A 202 -22.11 14.04 6.80
N CYS A 203 -23.09 13.15 6.98
CA CYS A 203 -23.62 12.76 8.29
C CYS A 203 -23.71 11.25 8.53
N SER A 204 -23.36 10.41 7.54
CA SER A 204 -23.49 8.97 7.64
C SER A 204 -22.41 8.25 6.85
N TYR A 205 -21.91 7.15 7.43
CA TYR A 205 -20.89 6.31 6.82
C TYR A 205 -21.32 4.86 6.96
N SER A 206 -21.30 4.13 5.85
CA SER A 206 -21.70 2.73 5.83
C SER A 206 -20.73 1.91 5.01
N PHE A 207 -20.48 0.69 5.46
CA PHE A 207 -19.77 -0.30 4.69
C PHE A 207 -20.79 -1.27 4.08
N ILE A 208 -20.64 -1.55 2.79
CA ILE A 208 -21.52 -2.43 2.02
C ILE A 208 -20.69 -3.55 1.43
N HIS A 209 -21.11 -4.78 1.70
CA HIS A 209 -20.53 -6.00 1.12
C HIS A 209 -21.61 -7.06 0.98
N ASN A 210 -21.69 -7.70 -0.19
CA ASN A 210 -22.67 -8.76 -0.47
C ASN A 210 -24.13 -8.35 -0.11
N ASP A 211 -24.50 -7.12 -0.48
CA ASP A 211 -25.81 -6.49 -0.18
C ASP A 211 -26.12 -6.26 1.32
N ILE A 212 -25.14 -6.49 2.20
CA ILE A 212 -25.27 -6.23 3.63
C ILE A 212 -24.76 -4.82 3.93
N TRP A 213 -25.62 -4.02 4.53
CA TRP A 213 -25.32 -2.66 4.95
C TRP A 213 -24.93 -2.62 6.43
N THR A 214 -23.71 -2.19 6.70
CA THR A 214 -23.18 -2.04 8.06
C THR A 214 -22.88 -0.58 8.33
N ARG A 215 -23.64 0.04 9.24
CA ARG A 215 -23.38 1.42 9.67
C ARG A 215 -22.06 1.48 10.44
N LEU A 216 -21.17 2.38 10.05
CA LEU A 216 -19.89 2.58 10.71
C LEU A 216 -20.06 3.51 11.91
N THR A 217 -19.40 3.19 13.03
CA THR A 217 -19.50 3.95 14.29
C THR A 217 -18.55 5.15 14.37
N VAL A 218 -17.92 5.52 13.25
CA VAL A 218 -16.91 6.58 13.20
C VAL A 218 -17.61 7.94 13.29
N LYS A 219 -17.14 8.83 14.18
CA LYS A 219 -17.81 10.11 14.49
C LYS A 219 -17.75 11.12 13.35
N SER A 220 -16.62 11.18 12.65
CA SER A 220 -16.39 12.07 11.52
C SER A 220 -15.28 11.50 10.67
N ILE A 221 -15.45 11.57 9.34
CA ILE A 221 -14.48 11.12 8.35
C ILE A 221 -14.17 12.33 7.46
N SER A 222 -12.89 12.52 7.16
CA SER A 222 -12.44 13.56 6.23
C SER A 222 -13.04 13.35 4.84
N SER A 223 -13.21 14.43 4.07
CA SER A 223 -13.51 14.35 2.64
C SER A 223 -12.42 13.63 1.86
N ARG A 224 -11.20 13.55 2.40
CA ARG A 224 -10.11 12.78 1.82
C ARG A 224 -10.05 11.38 2.41
N ILE A 225 -10.17 10.39 1.52
CA ILE A 225 -10.17 8.96 1.86
C ILE A 225 -8.94 8.31 1.24
N GLY A 226 -8.19 7.57 2.04
CA GLY A 226 -7.15 6.66 1.57
C GLY A 226 -7.70 5.25 1.47
N VAL A 227 -7.39 4.54 0.40
CA VAL A 227 -7.75 3.14 0.23
C VAL A 227 -6.47 2.33 0.05
N PHE A 228 -6.33 1.25 0.81
CA PHE A 228 -5.20 0.33 0.72
C PHE A 228 -5.70 -1.07 0.40
N VAL A 229 -5.04 -1.72 -0.56
CA VAL A 229 -5.24 -3.11 -0.92
C VAL A 229 -3.91 -3.84 -0.74
N ASP A 230 -3.92 -4.97 -0.04
CA ASP A 230 -2.90 -6.01 -0.14
C ASP A 230 -3.58 -7.27 -0.70
N HIS A 231 -3.45 -7.45 -2.02
CA HIS A 231 -4.13 -8.53 -2.74
C HIS A 231 -3.67 -9.90 -2.23
N SER A 232 -2.37 -10.05 -1.98
CA SER A 232 -1.78 -11.30 -1.51
C SER A 232 -2.17 -11.67 -0.09
N ALA A 233 -2.30 -10.68 0.79
CA ALA A 233 -2.72 -10.88 2.17
C ALA A 233 -4.25 -10.88 2.32
N GLY A 234 -4.99 -10.54 1.27
CA GLY A 234 -6.46 -10.48 1.34
C GLY A 234 -7.01 -9.27 2.09
N THR A 235 -6.23 -8.21 2.22
CA THR A 235 -6.59 -7.03 3.02
C THR A 235 -7.11 -5.89 2.15
N LEU A 236 -8.27 -5.32 2.51
CA LEU A 236 -8.77 -4.05 1.99
C LEU A 236 -9.06 -3.12 3.16
N SER A 237 -8.43 -1.94 3.19
CA SER A 237 -8.55 -0.97 4.28
C SER A 237 -8.92 0.41 3.75
N PHE A 238 -9.81 1.08 4.46
CA PHE A 238 -10.23 2.46 4.22
C PHE A 238 -9.75 3.34 5.35
N TYR A 239 -9.20 4.50 5.01
CA TYR A 239 -8.62 5.46 5.95
C TYR A 239 -9.22 6.84 5.75
N SER A 240 -9.46 7.54 6.85
CA SER A 240 -9.76 8.97 6.84
C SER A 240 -8.43 9.70 6.85
N VAL A 241 -8.23 10.60 5.89
CA VAL A 241 -6.97 11.32 5.71
C VAL A 241 -7.18 12.81 5.97
N SER A 242 -6.52 13.34 6.99
CA SER A 242 -6.41 14.77 7.25
C SER A 242 -4.93 15.08 7.54
N ASP A 243 -4.63 15.88 8.58
CA ASP A 243 -3.27 16.02 9.11
C ASP A 243 -2.71 14.68 9.61
N THR A 244 -3.61 13.76 9.98
CA THR A 244 -3.27 12.37 10.35
C THR A 244 -4.10 11.38 9.56
N MET A 245 -3.65 10.14 9.49
CA MET A 245 -4.38 9.05 8.85
C MET A 245 -4.97 8.13 9.92
N SER A 246 -6.29 7.98 9.94
CA SER A 246 -7.01 7.11 10.88
C SER A 246 -7.78 6.01 10.15
N LEU A 247 -7.77 4.80 10.69
CA LEU A 247 -8.48 3.67 10.09
C LEU A 247 -9.99 3.84 10.23
N ILE A 248 -10.71 3.71 9.12
CA ILE A 248 -12.18 3.71 9.08
C ILE A 248 -12.69 2.28 9.20
N HIS A 249 -12.22 1.41 8.30
CA HIS A 249 -12.68 0.03 8.20
C HIS A 249 -11.63 -0.84 7.50
N THR A 250 -11.53 -2.11 7.91
CA THR A 250 -10.69 -3.11 7.25
C THR A 250 -11.48 -4.38 7.06
N VAL A 251 -11.30 -4.99 5.89
CA VAL A 251 -11.83 -6.29 5.52
C VAL A 251 -10.66 -7.24 5.30
N GLN A 252 -10.84 -8.46 5.77
CA GLN A 252 -9.99 -9.60 5.42
C GLN A 252 -10.82 -10.55 4.57
N THR A 253 -10.34 -10.87 3.38
CA THR A 253 -11.05 -11.68 2.39
C THR A 253 -10.08 -12.36 1.44
N THR A 254 -10.56 -13.20 0.53
CA THR A 254 -9.75 -13.78 -0.55
C THR A 254 -10.20 -13.17 -1.87
N PHE A 255 -9.33 -12.37 -2.48
CA PHE A 255 -9.61 -11.78 -3.78
C PHE A 255 -9.42 -12.83 -4.89
N THR A 256 -10.51 -13.21 -5.54
CA THR A 256 -10.50 -14.20 -6.63
C THR A 256 -10.45 -13.55 -8.03
N GLN A 257 -10.62 -12.23 -8.10
CA GLN A 257 -10.61 -11.44 -9.32
C GLN A 257 -9.66 -10.24 -9.23
N THR A 258 -9.33 -9.71 -10.39
CA THR A 258 -8.64 -8.41 -10.52
C THR A 258 -9.56 -7.31 -10.01
N LEU A 259 -9.04 -6.46 -9.13
CA LEU A 259 -9.80 -5.36 -8.55
C LEU A 259 -9.62 -4.10 -9.37
N TYR A 260 -10.72 -3.41 -9.66
CA TYR A 260 -10.71 -2.07 -10.26
C TYR A 260 -11.33 -1.09 -9.27
N PRO A 261 -10.58 -0.05 -8.86
CA PRO A 261 -11.16 1.04 -8.10
C PRO A 261 -12.30 1.69 -8.88
N GLY A 262 -13.35 2.08 -8.19
CA GLY A 262 -14.52 2.67 -8.80
C GLY A 262 -15.25 3.60 -7.86
N PHE A 263 -15.94 4.57 -8.45
CA PHE A 263 -16.70 5.59 -7.72
C PHE A 263 -18.14 5.68 -8.21
N ARG A 264 -19.10 5.73 -7.27
CA ARG A 264 -20.47 6.19 -7.53
C ARG A 264 -20.57 7.60 -6.97
N VAL A 265 -20.87 8.57 -7.81
CA VAL A 265 -20.91 9.99 -7.43
C VAL A 265 -22.36 10.44 -7.37
N PHE A 266 -22.83 10.93 -6.23
CA PHE A 266 -24.23 11.33 -6.09
C PHE A 266 -24.47 12.67 -6.78
N THR A 267 -25.74 12.98 -7.09
CA THR A 267 -26.10 14.27 -7.70
C THR A 267 -25.53 15.44 -6.90
N GLY A 268 -24.97 16.44 -7.58
CA GLY A 268 -24.35 17.60 -6.93
C GLY A 268 -23.00 17.32 -6.24
N SER A 269 -22.49 16.09 -6.34
CA SER A 269 -21.24 15.66 -5.71
C SER A 269 -20.11 15.52 -6.73
N SER A 270 -18.87 15.48 -6.23
CA SER A 270 -17.69 15.18 -7.04
C SER A 270 -16.71 14.29 -6.29
N VAL A 271 -15.87 13.58 -7.04
CA VAL A 271 -14.73 12.80 -6.53
C VAL A 271 -13.51 13.10 -7.38
N LYS A 272 -12.36 13.27 -6.73
CA LYS A 272 -11.08 13.54 -7.37
C LYS A 272 -10.03 12.59 -6.81
N LEU A 273 -9.29 11.92 -7.69
CA LEU A 273 -8.07 11.19 -7.35
C LEU A 273 -6.95 12.19 -7.02
N CYS A 274 -6.28 11.98 -5.88
CA CYS A 274 -5.24 12.86 -5.36
C CYS A 274 -3.85 12.53 -5.90
#